data_AF-A0A821JQM1-F1
#
_entry.id   AF-A0A821JQM1-F1
#
_cell.length_a   1.000
_cell.length_b   1.000
_cell.length_c   1.000
_cell.angle_alpha   90.00
_cell.angle_beta   90.00
_cell.angle_gamma   90.00
#
_symmetry.space_group_name_H-M   'P 1'
#
loop_
_entity.id
_entity.type
_entity.pdbx_description
1 polymer ?
#
loop_
_entity_poly.entity_id
_entity_poly.type
_entity_poly.pdbx_seq_one_letter_code
_entity_poly.pdbx_strand_id
1 'polypeptide(L)'
;MSTLSTFLFRRTIQYLPRRHIHLTKCVYHERYYTKKHEWIQLIDLNKKSNEVRVGISDYAQRALGDVVYCELPAIGTKFKRDDTFATLESVKAVSDCYMPLNGEVTGVNEKLKNEADLINKSPYENGWLIQAIIDEKAKKDMATTLMNENQYNQFVETTKESTDH
;
A
#
# COMPACT_ATOMS: atom_id res chain seq x y z
N MET A 1 78.58 9.77 -33.62
CA MET A 1 77.29 9.79 -34.34
C MET A 1 76.30 8.90 -33.60
N SER A 2 75.01 9.28 -33.56
CA SER A 2 73.85 8.59 -32.94
C SER A 2 73.65 8.88 -31.44
N THR A 3 72.82 9.84 -30.99
CA THR A 3 71.34 10.07 -30.99
C THR A 3 70.54 9.33 -29.92
N LEU A 4 69.52 10.06 -29.39
CA LEU A 4 68.32 9.67 -28.61
C LEU A 4 68.46 9.96 -27.11
N SER A 5 67.98 11.08 -26.56
CA SER A 5 66.57 11.58 -26.49
C SER A 5 65.60 10.53 -25.96
N THR A 6 65.24 10.64 -24.68
CA THR A 6 64.07 9.96 -24.13
C THR A 6 63.37 10.88 -23.14
N PHE A 7 62.22 11.37 -23.59
CA PHE A 7 61.27 12.17 -22.84
C PHE A 7 60.69 11.36 -21.68
N LEU A 8 60.78 11.89 -20.45
CA LEU A 8 60.00 11.39 -19.32
C LEU A 8 58.63 12.08 -19.30
N PHE A 9 57.62 11.35 -19.76
CA PHE A 9 56.23 11.76 -19.78
C PHE A 9 55.67 11.77 -18.34
N ARG A 10 55.50 12.96 -17.73
CA ARG A 10 54.76 13.09 -16.47
C ARG A 10 53.29 12.82 -16.71
N ARG A 11 52.82 11.61 -16.38
CA ARG A 11 51.39 11.31 -16.27
C ARG A 11 50.81 12.01 -15.04
N THR A 12 50.15 13.15 -15.25
CA THR A 12 49.26 13.74 -14.24
C THR A 12 47.97 12.92 -14.21
N ILE A 13 47.73 12.22 -13.09
CA ILE A 13 46.47 11.54 -12.81
C ILE A 13 45.43 12.62 -12.52
N GLN A 14 44.54 12.88 -13.48
CA GLN A 14 43.40 13.76 -13.26
C GLN A 14 42.36 12.99 -12.43
N TYR A 15 42.18 13.40 -11.17
CA TYR A 15 41.08 12.94 -10.32
C TYR A 15 39.77 13.54 -10.85
N LEU A 16 38.89 12.69 -11.40
CA LEU A 16 37.51 13.06 -11.69
C LEU A 16 36.65 12.75 -10.44
N PRO A 17 35.91 13.73 -9.89
CA PRO A 17 35.01 13.46 -8.78
C PRO A 17 33.87 12.56 -9.26
N ARG A 18 33.76 11.38 -8.66
CA ARG A 18 32.69 10.42 -8.88
C ARG A 18 31.39 11.03 -8.35
N ARG A 19 30.62 11.70 -9.21
CA ARG A 19 29.27 12.17 -8.87
C ARG A 19 28.38 10.95 -8.61
N HIS A 20 28.18 10.63 -7.34
CA HIS A 20 27.14 9.70 -6.93
C HIS A 20 25.78 10.37 -7.15
N ILE A 21 25.09 10.00 -8.22
CA ILE A 21 23.67 10.32 -8.39
C ILE A 21 22.93 9.40 -7.42
N HIS A 22 22.48 9.96 -6.29
CA HIS A 22 21.57 9.27 -5.39
C HIS A 22 20.18 9.33 -6.03
N LEU A 23 19.87 8.34 -6.87
CA LEU A 23 18.47 8.06 -7.18
C LEU A 23 17.87 7.49 -5.89
N THR A 24 17.38 8.36 -5.02
CA THR A 24 16.39 7.97 -4.02
C THR A 24 15.23 7.41 -4.83
N LYS A 25 15.22 6.09 -5.00
CA LYS A 25 14.06 5.35 -5.47
C LYS A 25 12.97 5.74 -4.50
N CYS A 26 12.08 6.66 -4.89
CA CYS A 26 10.85 6.90 -4.16
C CYS A 26 10.18 5.53 -4.13
N VAL A 27 10.27 4.85 -2.98
CA VAL A 27 9.83 3.48 -2.86
C VAL A 27 8.32 3.55 -2.78
N TYR A 28 7.68 3.52 -3.95
CA TYR A 28 6.25 3.40 -4.06
C TYR A 28 5.85 2.11 -3.36
N HIS A 29 5.03 2.21 -2.32
CA HIS A 29 4.55 1.04 -1.62
C HIS A 29 3.57 0.28 -2.51
N GLU A 30 3.94 -0.93 -2.93
CA GLU A 30 3.10 -1.76 -3.80
C GLU A 30 1.82 -2.15 -3.06
N ARG A 31 0.70 -1.56 -3.49
CA ARG A 31 -0.64 -1.75 -2.93
C ARG A 31 -1.50 -2.50 -3.94
N TYR A 32 -2.31 -3.41 -3.42
CA TYR A 32 -3.28 -4.16 -4.20
C TYR A 32 -4.69 -3.92 -3.68
N TYR A 33 -5.67 -4.14 -4.55
CA TYR A 33 -7.06 -3.76 -4.33
C TYR A 33 -8.00 -4.92 -4.63
N THR A 34 -9.09 -4.96 -3.88
CA THR A 34 -10.23 -5.83 -4.14
C THR A 34 -11.25 -5.13 -5.04
N LYS A 35 -12.23 -5.89 -5.56
CA LYS A 35 -13.40 -5.31 -6.25
C LYS A 35 -14.37 -4.58 -5.31
N LYS A 36 -14.25 -4.82 -4.00
CA LYS A 36 -15.05 -4.19 -2.95
C LYS A 36 -14.38 -2.92 -2.39
N HIS A 37 -13.30 -2.46 -3.05
CA HIS A 37 -12.61 -1.20 -2.76
C HIS A 37 -11.80 -1.17 -1.45
N GLU A 38 -11.49 -2.33 -0.86
CA GLU A 38 -10.43 -2.44 0.14
C GLU A 38 -9.05 -2.52 -0.52
N TRP A 39 -8.04 -2.07 0.20
CA TRP A 39 -6.65 -2.21 -0.19
C TRP A 39 -5.85 -3.01 0.82
N ILE A 40 -4.79 -3.66 0.33
CA ILE A 40 -3.79 -4.38 1.12
C ILE A 40 -2.39 -3.97 0.66
N GLN A 41 -1.48 -3.77 1.61
CA GLN A 41 -0.14 -3.29 1.34
C GLN A 41 0.87 -3.90 2.31
N LEU A 42 2.02 -4.36 1.80
CA LEU A 42 3.12 -4.81 2.65
C LEU A 42 3.73 -3.64 3.42
N ILE A 43 3.97 -3.83 4.71
CA ILE A 43 4.63 -2.82 5.56
C ILE A 43 6.12 -2.74 5.22
N ASP A 44 6.78 -3.89 5.05
CA ASP A 44 8.19 -3.93 4.65
C ASP A 44 8.34 -3.99 3.12
N LEU A 45 8.90 -2.92 2.57
CA LEU A 45 9.17 -2.73 1.15
C LEU A 45 10.24 -3.68 0.59
N ASN A 46 11.07 -4.28 1.46
CA ASN A 46 12.03 -5.30 1.04
C ASN A 46 11.37 -6.67 0.84
N LYS A 47 10.04 -6.77 1.05
CA LYS A 47 9.23 -7.99 0.90
C LYS A 47 9.72 -9.16 1.76
N LYS A 48 10.47 -8.90 2.84
CA LYS A 48 10.97 -9.93 3.75
C LYS A 48 9.95 -10.27 4.83
N SER A 49 9.15 -9.27 5.26
CA SER A 49 8.01 -9.49 6.14
C SER A 49 6.77 -9.94 5.36
N ASN A 50 5.89 -10.64 6.06
CA ASN A 50 4.53 -10.96 5.61
C ASN A 50 3.48 -10.13 6.34
N GLU A 51 3.91 -9.06 7.00
CA GLU A 51 3.03 -8.11 7.65
C GLU A 51 2.48 -7.11 6.65
N VAL A 52 1.16 -6.93 6.70
CA VAL A 52 0.40 -6.09 5.80
C VAL A 52 -0.45 -5.10 6.59
N ARG A 53 -0.77 -3.98 5.97
CA ARG A 53 -1.88 -3.10 6.36
C ARG A 53 -3.05 -3.29 5.42
N VAL A 54 -4.25 -3.16 5.97
CA VAL A 54 -5.51 -3.20 5.22
C VAL A 54 -6.33 -1.95 5.55
N GLY A 55 -7.01 -1.40 4.55
CA GLY A 55 -7.92 -0.27 4.70
C GLY A 55 -8.86 -0.13 3.51
N ILE A 56 -9.59 0.99 3.43
CA ILE A 56 -10.48 1.29 2.30
C ILE A 56 -9.88 2.35 1.37
N SER A 57 -10.24 2.30 0.09
CA SER A 57 -9.72 3.24 -0.91
C SER A 57 -10.34 4.63 -0.82
N ASP A 58 -9.70 5.60 -1.49
CA ASP A 58 -10.26 6.95 -1.65
C ASP A 58 -11.62 6.94 -2.37
N TYR A 59 -11.84 6.01 -3.31
CA TYR A 59 -13.15 5.85 -3.94
C TYR A 59 -14.21 5.41 -2.92
N ALA A 60 -13.89 4.41 -2.08
CA ALA A 60 -14.80 3.89 -1.08
C ALA A 60 -15.20 4.95 -0.05
N GLN A 61 -14.22 5.69 0.50
CA GLN A 61 -14.52 6.71 1.52
C GLN A 61 -15.40 7.83 0.96
N ARG A 62 -15.21 8.23 -0.31
CA ARG A 62 -16.10 9.22 -0.95
C ARG A 62 -17.52 8.71 -1.12
N ALA A 63 -17.68 7.42 -1.46
CA ALA A 63 -18.99 6.79 -1.61
C ALA A 63 -19.71 6.68 -0.25
N LEU A 64 -18.98 6.36 0.83
CA LEU A 64 -19.51 6.34 2.19
C LEU A 64 -19.87 7.76 2.68
N GLY A 65 -19.07 8.76 2.33
CA GLY A 65 -19.14 10.10 2.92
C GLY A 65 -18.41 10.16 4.27
N ASP A 66 -18.77 11.15 5.10
CA ASP A 66 -18.06 11.45 6.34
C ASP A 66 -18.22 10.32 7.35
N VAL A 67 -17.13 9.58 7.59
CA VAL A 67 -17.08 8.45 8.51
C VAL A 67 -17.03 8.99 9.94
N VAL A 68 -17.92 8.50 10.79
CA VAL A 68 -18.08 8.94 12.17
C VAL A 68 -17.77 7.83 13.17
N TYR A 69 -17.80 6.58 12.74
CA TYR A 69 -17.51 5.43 13.60
C TYR A 69 -16.90 4.27 12.80
N CYS A 70 -16.07 3.48 13.50
CA CYS A 70 -15.43 2.29 12.96
C CYS A 70 -15.34 1.22 14.05
N GLU A 71 -15.91 0.05 13.77
CA GLU A 71 -15.74 -1.15 14.58
C GLU A 71 -14.57 -1.96 14.01
N LEU A 72 -13.56 -2.22 14.84
CA LEU A 72 -12.35 -2.97 14.49
C LEU A 72 -12.27 -4.28 15.28
N PRO A 73 -11.66 -5.33 14.71
CA PRO A 73 -11.62 -6.65 15.34
C PRO A 73 -10.61 -6.70 16.49
N ALA A 74 -10.65 -7.77 17.29
CA ALA A 74 -9.62 -8.02 18.30
C ALA A 74 -8.31 -8.50 17.66
N ILE A 75 -7.17 -8.09 18.25
CA ILE A 75 -5.85 -8.61 17.88
C ILE A 75 -5.80 -10.13 18.17
N GLY A 76 -5.17 -10.89 17.28
CA GLY A 76 -5.11 -12.35 17.29
C GLY A 76 -6.29 -13.04 16.60
N THR A 77 -7.30 -12.29 16.14
CA THR A 77 -8.41 -12.85 15.36
C THR A 77 -7.90 -13.33 14.01
N LYS A 78 -8.32 -14.54 13.61
CA LYS A 78 -8.01 -15.13 12.31
C LYS A 78 -9.20 -15.00 11.39
N PHE A 79 -8.94 -14.53 10.18
CA PHE A 79 -9.95 -14.39 9.14
C PHE A 79 -9.52 -15.13 7.88
N LYS A 80 -10.50 -15.67 7.18
CA LYS A 80 -10.36 -16.10 5.79
C LYS A 80 -10.63 -14.91 4.88
N ARG A 81 -10.18 -15.04 3.64
CA ARG A 81 -10.57 -14.15 2.56
C ARG A 81 -12.10 -14.04 2.50
N ASP A 82 -12.57 -12.82 2.25
CA ASP A 82 -13.98 -12.45 2.16
C ASP A 82 -14.77 -12.54 3.48
N ASP A 83 -14.13 -12.86 4.62
CA ASP A 83 -14.74 -12.67 5.94
C ASP A 83 -14.81 -11.17 6.28
N THR A 84 -15.88 -10.74 6.95
CA THR A 84 -16.00 -9.37 7.48
C THR A 84 -15.06 -9.19 8.66
N PHE A 85 -14.20 -8.17 8.62
CA PHE A 85 -13.30 -7.85 9.74
C PHE A 85 -13.60 -6.53 10.44
N ALA A 86 -14.27 -5.59 9.76
CA ALA A 86 -14.58 -4.28 10.30
C ALA A 86 -15.89 -3.75 9.72
N THR A 87 -16.54 -2.85 10.44
CA THR A 87 -17.74 -2.13 9.98
C THR A 87 -17.50 -0.63 10.11
N LEU A 88 -17.81 0.12 9.05
CA LEU A 88 -17.66 1.57 8.98
C LEU A 88 -19.03 2.22 8.92
N GLU A 89 -19.25 3.22 9.77
CA GLU A 89 -20.47 4.02 9.77
C GLU A 89 -20.16 5.47 9.41
N SER A 90 -20.94 6.00 8.49
CA SER A 90 -20.93 7.40 8.09
C SER A 90 -22.28 8.05 8.38
N VAL A 91 -22.37 9.35 8.16
CA VAL A 91 -23.65 10.09 8.22
C VAL A 91 -24.67 9.58 7.18
N LYS A 92 -24.21 8.89 6.13
CA LYS A 92 -25.04 8.49 4.98
C LYS A 92 -25.32 6.99 4.93
N ALA A 93 -24.39 6.15 5.39
CA ALA A 93 -24.43 4.71 5.16
C ALA A 93 -23.64 3.95 6.22
N VAL A 94 -23.88 2.63 6.27
CA VAL A 94 -23.06 1.67 7.01
C VAL A 94 -22.53 0.66 6.01
N SER A 95 -21.24 0.33 6.09
CA SER A 95 -20.61 -0.64 5.20
C SER A 95 -19.64 -1.54 5.95
N ASP A 96 -19.77 -2.83 5.70
CA ASP A 96 -18.80 -3.84 6.12
C ASP A 96 -17.57 -3.80 5.23
N CYS A 97 -16.42 -4.12 5.83
CA CYS A 97 -15.13 -4.28 5.18
C CYS A 97 -14.69 -5.74 5.25
N TYR A 98 -14.20 -6.26 4.12
CA TYR A 98 -13.91 -7.67 3.95
C TYR A 98 -12.41 -7.93 3.85
N MET A 99 -11.96 -9.05 4.40
CA MET A 99 -10.55 -9.43 4.36
C MET A 99 -10.11 -9.76 2.93
N PRO A 100 -9.09 -9.07 2.39
CA PRO A 100 -8.63 -9.34 1.03
C PRO A 100 -8.03 -10.74 0.86
N LEU A 101 -7.42 -11.27 1.93
CA LEU A 101 -6.71 -12.54 1.98
C LEU A 101 -6.82 -13.16 3.37
N ASN A 102 -6.52 -14.45 3.47
CA ASN A 102 -6.40 -15.13 4.75
C ASN A 102 -5.28 -14.49 5.59
N GLY A 103 -5.54 -14.26 6.88
CA GLY A 103 -4.54 -13.68 7.78
C GLY A 103 -4.97 -13.66 9.24
N GLU A 104 -4.02 -13.30 10.10
CA GLU A 104 -4.23 -13.08 11.53
C GLU A 104 -3.95 -11.62 11.88
N VAL A 105 -4.88 -10.97 12.59
CA VAL A 105 -4.75 -9.56 12.97
C VAL A 105 -3.62 -9.39 14.00
N THR A 106 -2.62 -8.58 13.68
CA THR A 106 -1.49 -8.26 14.56
C THR A 106 -1.61 -6.89 15.22
N GLY A 107 -2.46 -6.01 14.67
CA GLY A 107 -2.69 -4.67 15.22
C GLY A 107 -3.94 -4.01 14.65
N VAL A 108 -4.44 -3.01 15.35
CA VAL A 108 -5.56 -2.16 14.91
C VAL A 108 -5.18 -0.69 15.03
N ASN A 109 -5.77 0.17 14.21
CA ASN A 109 -5.50 1.60 14.29
C ASN A 109 -6.32 2.25 15.41
N GLU A 110 -5.76 2.23 16.62
CA GLU A 110 -6.45 2.75 17.82
C GLU A 110 -6.83 4.23 17.75
N LYS A 111 -6.16 5.01 16.88
CA LYS A 111 -6.47 6.43 16.67
C LYS A 111 -7.89 6.64 16.15
N LEU A 112 -8.41 5.69 15.37
CA LEU A 112 -9.75 5.79 14.76
C LEU A 112 -10.89 5.82 15.79
N LYS A 113 -10.64 5.42 17.05
CA LYS A 113 -11.62 5.56 18.14
C LYS A 113 -11.99 7.03 18.41
N ASN A 114 -11.03 7.93 18.24
CA ASN A 114 -11.20 9.37 18.49
C ASN A 114 -11.15 10.21 17.20
N GLU A 115 -10.53 9.67 16.15
CA GLU A 115 -10.24 10.36 14.88
C GLU A 115 -10.69 9.51 13.68
N ALA A 116 -11.97 9.14 13.63
CA ALA A 116 -12.53 8.32 12.54
C ALA A 116 -12.40 8.99 11.16
N ASP A 117 -12.37 10.33 11.12
CA ASP A 117 -12.22 11.15 9.92
C ASP A 117 -10.85 10.98 9.22
N LEU A 118 -9.86 10.34 9.87
CA LEU A 118 -8.62 9.92 9.22
C LEU A 118 -8.87 8.97 8.05
N ILE A 119 -9.95 8.17 8.10
CA ILE A 119 -10.36 7.31 6.98
C ILE A 119 -10.69 8.15 5.74
N ASN A 120 -11.35 9.30 5.92
CA ASN A 120 -11.66 10.21 4.82
C ASN A 120 -10.44 11.03 4.39
N LYS A 121 -9.69 11.58 5.35
CA LYS A 121 -8.57 12.52 5.09
C LYS A 121 -7.33 11.83 4.54
N SER A 122 -7.08 10.59 4.94
CA SER A 122 -5.81 9.90 4.71
C SER A 122 -6.02 8.38 4.54
N PRO A 123 -6.91 7.93 3.63
CA PRO A 123 -7.33 6.53 3.51
C PRO A 123 -6.17 5.54 3.30
N TYR A 124 -5.08 6.04 2.73
CA TYR A 124 -3.93 5.27 2.31
C TYR A 124 -2.74 5.33 3.27
N GLU A 125 -2.71 6.31 4.17
CA GLU A 125 -1.58 6.54 5.08
C GLU A 125 -2.03 6.39 6.53
N ASN A 126 -2.75 7.38 7.08
CA ASN A 126 -3.15 7.37 8.49
C ASN A 126 -4.50 6.68 8.76
N GLY A 127 -5.29 6.41 7.71
CA GLY A 127 -6.61 5.81 7.75
C GLY A 127 -6.63 4.29 7.52
N TRP A 128 -5.49 3.60 7.68
CA TRP A 128 -5.46 2.13 7.70
C TRP A 128 -6.30 1.61 8.87
N LEU A 129 -6.94 0.45 8.69
CA LEU A 129 -7.87 -0.12 9.68
C LEU A 129 -7.17 -1.14 10.58
N ILE A 130 -6.49 -2.11 9.96
CA ILE A 130 -5.81 -3.20 10.66
C ILE A 130 -4.40 -3.46 10.10
N GLN A 131 -3.58 -4.08 10.94
CA GLN A 131 -2.38 -4.80 10.55
C GLN A 131 -2.62 -6.29 10.71
N ALA A 132 -2.08 -7.08 9.78
CA ALA A 132 -2.22 -8.52 9.81
C ALA A 132 -0.95 -9.20 9.33
N ILE A 133 -0.75 -10.46 9.73
CA ILE A 133 0.22 -11.35 9.13
C ILE A 133 -0.49 -12.32 8.18
N ILE A 134 0.04 -12.45 6.97
CA ILE A 134 -0.44 -13.39 5.95
C ILE A 134 0.58 -14.50 5.73
N ASP A 135 0.14 -15.66 5.22
CA ASP A 135 1.07 -16.74 4.87
C ASP A 135 1.69 -16.55 3.47
N GLU A 136 2.69 -17.37 3.13
CA GLU A 136 3.36 -17.30 1.81
C GLU A 136 2.41 -17.60 0.64
N LYS A 137 1.33 -18.35 0.86
CA LYS A 137 0.34 -18.63 -0.18
C LYS A 137 -0.49 -17.37 -0.43
N ALA A 138 -1.03 -16.77 0.62
CA ALA A 138 -1.75 -15.50 0.56
C ALA A 138 -0.90 -14.40 -0.05
N LYS A 139 0.39 -14.31 0.28
CA LYS A 139 1.31 -13.34 -0.34
C LYS A 139 1.47 -13.53 -1.85
N LYS A 140 1.48 -14.77 -2.34
CA LYS A 140 1.45 -15.05 -3.79
C LYS A 140 0.10 -14.68 -4.39
N ASP A 141 -0.99 -15.05 -3.72
CA ASP A 141 -2.36 -14.74 -4.14
C ASP A 141 -2.61 -13.23 -4.21
N MET A 142 -1.96 -12.44 -3.35
CA MET A 142 -1.96 -10.98 -3.40
C MET A 142 -1.53 -10.45 -4.77
N ALA A 143 -0.43 -10.97 -5.31
CA ALA A 143 0.14 -10.51 -6.57
C ALA A 143 -0.56 -11.06 -7.81
N THR A 144 -1.23 -12.22 -7.70
CA THR A 144 -1.87 -12.90 -8.84
C THR A 144 -3.37 -12.65 -8.95
N THR A 145 -4.05 -12.42 -7.81
CA THR A 145 -5.51 -12.44 -7.73
C THR A 145 -6.11 -11.05 -7.46
N LEU A 146 -5.38 -10.18 -6.77
CA LEU A 146 -5.85 -8.82 -6.50
C LEU A 146 -5.41 -7.87 -7.61
N MET A 147 -6.09 -6.73 -7.71
CA MET A 147 -5.79 -5.72 -8.72
C MET A 147 -4.61 -4.86 -8.25
N ASN A 148 -3.66 -4.60 -9.12
CA ASN A 148 -2.68 -3.53 -8.87
C ASN A 148 -3.32 -2.14 -9.07
N GLU A 149 -2.58 -1.09 -8.73
CA GLU A 149 -3.02 0.31 -8.84
C GLU A 149 -3.62 0.66 -10.22
N ASN A 150 -2.94 0.28 -11.31
CA ASN A 150 -3.38 0.60 -12.66
C ASN A 150 -4.70 -0.11 -13.02
N GLN A 151 -4.80 -1.39 -12.66
CA GLN A 151 -6.01 -2.18 -12.89
C GLN A 151 -7.19 -1.64 -12.07
N TYR A 152 -6.94 -1.22 -10.83
CA TYR A 152 -7.96 -0.66 -9.97
C TYR A 152 -8.47 0.70 -10.47
N ASN A 153 -7.58 1.57 -10.95
CA ASN A 153 -7.96 2.86 -11.51
C ASN A 153 -8.86 2.69 -12.74
N GLN A 154 -8.50 1.77 -13.65
CA GLN A 154 -9.35 1.42 -14.80
C GLN A 154 -10.72 0.87 -14.36
N PHE A 155 -10.74 -0.01 -13.35
CA PHE A 155 -11.98 -0.56 -12.81
C PHE A 155 -12.91 0.53 -12.25
N VAL A 156 -12.35 1.51 -11.52
CA VAL A 156 -13.13 2.63 -10.97
C VAL A 156 -13.65 3.56 -12.06
N GLU A 157 -12.86 3.85 -13.10
CA GLU A 157 -13.27 4.67 -14.24
C GLU A 157 -14.45 4.05 -14.99
N THR A 158 -14.33 2.76 -15.37
CA THR A 158 -15.42 2.05 -16.06
C THR A 158 -16.70 1.97 -15.22
N THR A 159 -16.56 1.80 -13.90
CA THR A 159 -17.72 1.74 -12.98
C THR A 159 -18.48 3.07 -12.95
N LYS A 160 -17.77 4.21 -12.96
CA LYS A 160 -18.39 5.54 -13.00
C LYS A 160 -19.17 5.77 -14.29
N GLU A 161 -18.57 5.49 -15.43
CA GLU A 161 -19.21 5.69 -16.75
C GLU A 161 -20.50 4.88 -16.89
N SER A 162 -20.57 3.68 -16.30
CA SER A 162 -21.78 2.86 -16.32
C SER A 162 -22.93 3.37 -15.43
N THR A 163 -22.64 4.24 -14.46
CA THR A 163 -23.64 4.76 -13.52
C THR A 163 -24.27 6.07 -14.00
N ASP A 164 -23.64 6.75 -14.97
CA ASP A 164 -24.05 8.06 -15.50
C ASP A 164 -24.90 7.96 -16.80
N HIS A 165 -25.48 6.79 -17.11
CA HIS A 165 -26.40 6.55 -18.23
C HIS A 165 -27.72 5.96 -17.74
#